data_AF-A0A7W1JTE1-F1
#
_entry.id   AF-A0A7W1JTE1-F1
#
_cell.length_a   1.000
_cell.length_b   1.000
_cell.length_c   1.000
_cell.angle_alpha   90.00
_cell.angle_beta   90.00
_cell.angle_gamma   90.00
#
_symmetry.space_group_name_H-M   'P 1'
#
loop_
_entity.id
_entity.type
_entity.pdbx_description
1 polymer ?
#
loop_
_entity_poly.entity_id
_entity_poly.type
_entity_poly.pdbx_seq_one_letter_code
_entity_poly.pdbx_strand_id
1 'polypeptide(L)' 'EIKDLIGADSLAYLSLDAVVDSTEAPRGAFCRACFDGQYPIPVEEGDRAPSKFALETL' A
#
# COMPACT_ATOMS: atom_id res chain seq x y z
N GLU A 1 -3.17 4.17 -18.80
CA GLU A 1 -3.79 2.92 -18.30
C GLU A 1 -4.99 3.19 -17.41
N ILE A 2 -4.87 3.45 -16.10
CA ILE A 2 -6.07 3.60 -15.21
C ILE A 2 -7.03 4.69 -15.68
N LYS A 3 -6.53 5.88 -16.03
CA LYS A 3 -7.35 6.98 -16.58
C LYS A 3 -8.20 6.53 -17.77
N ASP A 4 -7.59 5.80 -18.70
CA ASP A 4 -8.23 5.34 -19.92
C ASP A 4 -9.20 4.19 -19.63
N LEU A 5 -8.84 3.28 -18.70
CA LEU A 5 -9.71 2.19 -18.24
C LEU A 5 -11.02 2.70 -17.62
N ILE A 6 -10.96 3.81 -16.87
CA ILE A 6 -12.15 4.42 -16.25
C ILE A 6 -12.83 5.47 -17.14
N GLY A 7 -12.28 5.75 -18.32
CA GLY A 7 -12.84 6.72 -19.27
C GLY A 7 -12.80 8.18 -18.78
N ALA A 8 -11.82 8.56 -17.96
CA ALA A 8 -11.71 9.92 -17.43
C ALA A 8 -10.91 10.85 -18.36
N ASP A 9 -11.28 12.13 -18.42
CA ASP A 9 -10.52 13.16 -19.14
C ASP A 9 -9.14 13.40 -18.50
N SER A 10 -9.07 13.31 -17.17
CA SER A 10 -7.85 13.48 -16.39
C SER A 10 -7.83 12.57 -15.15
N LEU A 11 -6.63 12.26 -14.68
CA LEU A 11 -6.40 11.49 -13.46
C LEU A 11 -5.10 11.99 -12.80
N ALA A 12 -5.14 12.17 -11.49
CA ALA A 12 -3.97 12.48 -10.67
C ALA A 12 -4.03 11.68 -9.37
N TYR A 13 -2.86 11.36 -8.84
CA TYR A 13 -2.73 10.73 -7.52
C TYR A 13 -2.22 11.77 -6.52
N LEU A 14 -2.68 11.65 -5.27
CA LEU A 14 -2.10 12.43 -4.18
C LEU A 14 -0.69 11.92 -3.90
N SER A 15 0.27 12.83 -3.67
CA SER A 15 1.63 12.41 -3.33
C SER A 15 1.67 11.80 -1.94
N LEU A 16 2.47 10.75 -1.77
CA LEU A 16 2.61 10.09 -0.48
C LEU A 16 3.15 11.05 0.60
N ASP A 17 4.02 11.98 0.22
CA ASP A 17 4.55 12.99 1.14
C ASP A 17 3.46 13.98 1.58
N ALA A 18 2.60 14.45 0.67
CA ALA A 18 1.48 15.33 1.04
C ALA A 18 0.48 14.62 1.96
N VAL A 19 0.23 13.32 1.75
CA VAL A 19 -0.59 12.52 2.69
C VAL A 19 0.03 12.52 4.07
N VAL A 20 1.34 12.23 4.18
CA VAL A 20 2.04 12.21 5.46
C VAL A 20 1.99 13.57 6.15
N ASP A 21 2.31 14.64 5.43
CA ASP A 21 2.33 16.00 5.98
C ASP A 21 0.94 16.44 6.48
N SER A 22 -0.13 16.03 5.79
CA SER A 22 -1.51 16.34 6.20
C SER A 22 -1.95 15.71 7.53
N THR A 23 -1.22 14.71 8.02
CA THR A 23 -1.53 14.07 9.31
C THR A 23 -1.00 14.84 10.52
N GLU A 24 -0.11 15.83 10.29
CA GLU A 24 0.63 16.56 11.34
C GLU A 24 1.44 15.65 12.30
N ALA A 25 1.63 14.37 11.92
CA ALA A 25 2.36 13.39 12.70
C ALA A 25 3.68 13.01 12.00
N PRO A 26 4.68 12.48 12.74
CA PRO A 26 5.91 11.99 12.14
C PRO A 26 5.65 10.88 11.11
N ARG A 27 6.44 10.85 10.02
CA ARG A 27 6.32 9.86 8.93
C ARG A 27 6.29 8.40 9.38
N GLY A 28 6.95 8.07 10.49
CA GLY A 28 7.01 6.73 11.08
C GLY A 28 5.83 6.36 11.98
N ALA A 29 4.89 7.29 12.24
CA ALA A 29 3.73 7.03 13.09
C ALA A 29 2.67 6.14 12.41
N PHE A 30 2.72 6.02 11.08
CA PHE A 30 1.79 5.22 10.29
C PHE A 30 2.53 4.25 9.36
N CYS A 31 1.96 3.06 9.17
CA CYS A 31 2.40 2.15 8.12
C CYS A 31 2.04 2.72 6.74
N ARG A 32 2.97 2.67 5.79
CA ARG A 32 2.83 3.21 4.43
C ARG A 32 3.12 2.16 3.34
N ALA A 33 3.30 0.92 3.75
CA ALA A 33 3.73 -0.17 2.88
C ALA A 33 2.76 -0.47 1.72
N CYS A 34 1.46 -0.18 1.87
CA CYS A 34 0.51 -0.30 0.76
C CYS A 34 0.82 0.64 -0.41
N PHE A 35 1.63 1.69 -0.19
CA PHE A 35 2.03 2.65 -1.20
C PHE A 35 3.51 2.53 -1.58
N ASP A 36 4.41 2.28 -0.62
CA ASP A 36 5.87 2.26 -0.84
C ASP A 36 6.53 0.89 -0.63
N GLY A 37 5.77 -0.14 -0.23
CA GLY A 37 6.27 -1.49 0.03
C GLY A 37 7.15 -1.63 1.28
N GLN A 38 7.40 -0.56 2.04
CA GLN A 38 8.27 -0.59 3.22
C GLN A 38 7.48 -0.99 4.46
N TYR A 39 7.39 -2.30 4.71
CA TYR A 39 6.71 -2.82 5.89
C TYR A 39 7.56 -2.56 7.15
N PRO A 40 6.98 -1.97 8.22
CA PRO A 40 7.70 -1.76 9.48
C PRO A 40 7.93 -3.08 10.25
N ILE A 41 7.27 -4.16 9.83
CA ILE A 41 7.48 -5.52 10.32
C ILE A 41 7.97 -6.39 9.15
N PRO A 42 8.81 -7.41 9.41
CA PRO A 42 9.21 -8.36 8.38
C PRO A 42 7.98 -9.07 7.79
N VAL A 43 7.96 -9.21 6.48
CA VAL A 43 7.00 -10.05 5.76
C VAL A 43 7.73 -11.34 5.40
N GLU A 44 7.18 -12.48 5.83
CA GLU A 44 7.70 -13.79 5.43
C GLU A 44 7.52 -13.96 3.91
N GLU A 45 8.56 -14.42 3.21
CA GLU A 45 8.56 -14.64 1.76
C GLU A 45 8.50 -16.15 1.42
N GLY A 46 8.06 -16.47 0.19
CA GLY A 46 8.02 -17.84 -0.34
C GLY A 46 6.88 -18.69 0.22
N ASP A 47 7.04 -20.02 0.21
CA ASP A 47 6.00 -21.00 0.60
C ASP A 47 5.55 -20.88 2.07
N ARG A 48 6.28 -20.11 2.88
CA ARG A 48 5.98 -19.85 4.30
C ARG A 48 5.20 -18.56 4.52
N ALA A 49 5.04 -17.73 3.49
CA ALA A 49 4.23 -16.53 3.56
C ALA A 49 2.76 -16.94 3.78
N PRO A 50 2.10 -16.53 4.88
CA PRO A 50 0.67 -16.77 5.04
C PRO A 50 -0.07 -16.00 3.94
N SER A 51 -0.52 -16.71 2.91
CA SER A 51 -1.36 -16.13 1.88
C SER A 51 -2.79 -15.95 2.41
N LYS A 52 -3.58 -15.13 1.72
CA LYS A 52 -5.03 -15.04 1.92
C LYS A 52 -5.70 -16.41 2.10
N PHE A 53 -5.16 -17.45 1.45
CA PHE A 53 -5.72 -18.79 1.39
C PHE A 53 -5.11 -19.77 2.41
N ALA A 54 -4.28 -19.28 3.35
CA ALA A 54 -3.54 -20.14 4.29
C ALA A 54 -4.43 -21.05 5.15
N LEU A 55 -5.72 -20.73 5.29
CA LEU A 55 -6.70 -21.51 6.06
C LEU A 55 -7.71 -22.25 5.19
N GLU A 56 -7.68 -22.07 3.86
CA GLU A 56 -8.61 -22.73 2.93
C GLU A 56 -8.16 -24.14 2.53
N THR A 57 -6.96 -24.56 2.95
CA THR A 57 -6.37 -25.89 2.69
C THR A 57 -6.29 -26.77 3.94
N LEU A 58 -6.93 -26.35 5.05
CA LEU A 58 -7.16 -27.16 6.26
C LEU A 58 -8.38 -28.05 6.08
#